data_AF-A0A7J2HM98-F1
#
_entry.id   AF-A0A7J2HM98-F1
#
_cell.length_a   1.000
_cell.length_b   1.000
_cell.length_c   1.000
_cell.angle_alpha   90.00
_cell.angle_beta   90.00
_cell.angle_gamma   90.00
#
_symmetry.space_group_name_H-M   'P 1'
#
loop_
_entity.id
_entity.type
_entity.pdbx_description
1 polymer ?
#
loop_
_entity_poly.entity_id
_entity_poly.type
_entity_poly.pdbx_seq_one_letter_code
_entity_poly.pdbx_strand_id
1 'polypeptide(L)'
;MRELKGVRFKKNKAKYIIEARKTFTRENEIRIKSVISSFSDSKKAREWLVKNVKGMGYKEASHFLRNIGFGEDLAILDRHILKNLRLLGVIEDIPKTLTKKRYMEIENKMRKFSRKIGIPLSHLDLLFWSKETGEIFK
;
A
#
# COMPACT_ATOMS: atom_id res chain seq x y z
N MET A 1 -12.75 -20.09 -12.73
CA MET A 1 -13.68 -19.00 -12.32
C MET A 1 -14.57 -19.35 -11.13
N ARG A 2 -14.69 -20.63 -10.73
CA ARG A 2 -15.46 -21.08 -9.56
C ARG A 2 -14.99 -20.43 -8.25
N GLU A 3 -13.68 -20.25 -8.08
CA GLU A 3 -13.02 -19.61 -6.91
C GLU A 3 -13.21 -18.09 -6.76
N LEU A 4 -13.80 -17.39 -7.73
CA LEU A 4 -14.00 -15.92 -7.67
C LEU A 4 -15.49 -15.55 -7.55
N LYS A 5 -16.32 -16.46 -7.02
CA LYS A 5 -17.76 -16.23 -6.81
C LYS A 5 -17.93 -15.11 -5.76
N GLY A 6 -18.78 -14.12 -6.04
CA GLY A 6 -18.96 -12.94 -5.18
C GLY A 6 -17.93 -11.82 -5.33
N VAL A 7 -16.83 -12.03 -6.08
CA VAL A 7 -15.79 -11.00 -6.25
C VAL A 7 -16.16 -10.02 -7.37
N ARG A 8 -16.35 -8.75 -7.02
CA ARG A 8 -16.48 -7.66 -8.01
C ARG A 8 -15.21 -7.53 -8.86
N PHE A 9 -15.38 -7.22 -10.15
CA PHE A 9 -14.30 -7.11 -11.14
C PHE A 9 -13.46 -8.40 -11.34
N LYS A 10 -14.06 -9.57 -11.11
CA LYS A 10 -13.40 -10.89 -11.19
C LYS A 10 -12.53 -11.11 -12.43
N LYS A 11 -12.97 -10.68 -13.62
CA LYS A 11 -12.23 -10.85 -14.88
C LYS A 11 -10.90 -10.09 -14.86
N ASN A 12 -10.92 -8.81 -14.48
CA ASN A 12 -9.72 -7.99 -14.39
C ASN A 12 -8.77 -8.49 -13.30
N LYS A 13 -9.31 -8.86 -12.13
CA LYS A 13 -8.51 -9.42 -11.03
C LYS A 13 -7.81 -10.72 -11.44
N ALA A 14 -8.51 -11.64 -12.10
CA ALA A 14 -7.91 -12.87 -12.60
C ALA A 14 -6.79 -12.58 -13.61
N LYS A 15 -7.03 -11.66 -14.55
CA LYS A 15 -6.02 -11.23 -15.52
C LYS A 15 -4.77 -10.66 -14.83
N TYR A 16 -4.95 -9.78 -13.86
CA TYR A 16 -3.82 -9.16 -13.14
C TYR A 16 -3.03 -10.17 -12.31
N ILE A 17 -3.68 -11.15 -11.70
CA ILE A 17 -2.99 -12.23 -10.98
C ILE A 17 -2.13 -13.08 -11.94
N ILE A 18 -2.66 -13.41 -13.12
CA ILE A 18 -1.92 -14.17 -14.14
C ILE A 18 -0.72 -13.36 -14.64
N GLU A 19 -0.91 -12.08 -14.95
CA GLU A 19 0.18 -11.18 -15.37
C GLU A 19 1.24 -11.03 -14.27
N ALA A 20 0.83 -10.79 -13.01
CA ALA A 20 1.74 -10.69 -11.89
C ALA A 20 2.55 -11.98 -11.68
N ARG A 21 1.92 -13.16 -11.79
CA ARG A 21 2.64 -14.44 -11.75
C ARG A 21 3.76 -14.48 -12.78
N LYS A 22 3.47 -14.10 -14.04
CA LYS A 22 4.49 -14.04 -15.10
C LYS A 22 5.64 -13.09 -14.73
N THR A 23 5.34 -11.93 -14.15
CA THR A 23 6.36 -10.95 -13.71
C THR A 23 7.32 -11.51 -12.65
N PHE A 24 6.82 -12.37 -11.75
CA PHE A 24 7.62 -12.93 -10.65
C PHE A 24 8.18 -14.33 -10.92
N THR A 25 7.82 -14.97 -12.03
CA THR A 25 8.36 -16.27 -12.41
C THR A 25 9.70 -16.11 -13.11
N ARG A 26 10.74 -16.79 -12.61
CA ARG A 26 12.03 -16.97 -13.29
C ARG A 26 12.37 -18.46 -13.26
N GLU A 27 12.82 -19.02 -14.38
CA GLU A 27 13.22 -20.45 -14.45
C GLU A 27 12.13 -21.41 -13.96
N ASN A 28 10.86 -21.12 -14.30
CA ASN A 28 9.66 -21.84 -13.82
C ASN A 28 9.38 -21.78 -12.31
N GLU A 29 10.10 -20.96 -11.54
CA GLU A 29 9.88 -20.74 -10.11
C GLU A 29 9.37 -19.33 -9.80
N ILE A 30 8.42 -19.21 -8.87
CA ILE A 30 7.92 -17.91 -8.40
C ILE A 30 8.88 -17.34 -7.36
N ARG A 31 9.56 -16.24 -7.69
CA ARG A 31 10.62 -15.63 -6.87
C ARG A 31 10.25 -14.25 -6.32
N ILE A 32 9.05 -14.10 -5.74
CA ILE A 32 8.56 -12.82 -5.20
C ILE A 32 9.52 -12.24 -4.16
N LYS A 33 9.85 -13.01 -3.11
CA LYS A 33 10.71 -12.55 -2.01
C LYS A 33 12.08 -12.09 -2.52
N SER A 34 12.71 -12.88 -3.41
CA SER A 34 14.00 -12.55 -4.01
C SER A 34 13.97 -11.25 -4.81
N VAL A 35 12.91 -11.01 -5.59
CA VAL A 35 12.74 -9.75 -6.32
C VAL A 35 12.60 -8.59 -5.33
N ILE A 36 11.76 -8.70 -4.30
CA ILE A 36 11.57 -7.60 -3.34
C ILE A 36 12.83 -7.34 -2.51
N SER A 37 13.52 -8.39 -2.05
CA SER A 37 14.74 -8.27 -1.27
C SER A 37 15.95 -7.77 -2.08
N SER A 38 15.85 -7.71 -3.41
CA SER A 38 16.92 -7.17 -4.27
C SER A 38 16.98 -5.64 -4.26
N PHE A 39 15.95 -4.96 -3.73
CA PHE A 39 15.95 -3.50 -3.61
C PHE A 39 16.60 -3.06 -2.30
N SER A 40 17.34 -1.95 -2.36
CA SER A 40 18.01 -1.37 -1.18
C SER A 40 17.05 -0.85 -0.11
N ASP A 41 15.82 -0.50 -0.49
CA ASP A 41 14.83 0.06 0.42
C ASP A 41 13.40 -0.16 -0.08
N SER A 42 12.45 -0.01 0.84
CA SER A 42 11.01 -0.19 0.63
C SER A 42 10.42 0.77 -0.40
N LYS A 43 10.97 1.98 -0.54
CA LYS A 43 10.47 2.99 -1.48
C LYS A 43 10.79 2.58 -2.92
N LYS A 44 12.01 2.09 -3.17
CA LYS A 44 12.41 1.57 -4.49
C LYS A 44 11.61 0.33 -4.86
N ALA A 45 11.43 -0.59 -3.91
CA ALA A 45 10.57 -1.76 -4.12
C ALA A 45 9.14 -1.34 -4.49
N ARG A 46 8.58 -0.34 -3.81
CA ARG A 46 7.25 0.21 -4.10
C ARG A 46 7.17 0.81 -5.51
N GLU A 47 8.13 1.65 -5.89
CA GLU A 47 8.18 2.25 -7.23
C GLU A 47 8.24 1.18 -8.32
N TRP A 48 9.03 0.13 -8.10
CA TRP A 48 9.11 -0.99 -9.03
C TRP A 48 7.78 -1.75 -9.12
N LEU A 49 7.11 -2.03 -7.99
CA LEU A 49 5.80 -2.69 -7.98
C LEU A 49 4.75 -1.89 -8.74
N VAL A 50 4.64 -0.58 -8.47
CA VAL A 50 3.69 0.31 -9.14
C VAL A 50 3.92 0.36 -10.65
N LYS A 51 5.20 0.32 -11.08
CA LYS A 51 5.55 0.37 -12.50
C LYS A 51 5.34 -0.97 -13.22
N ASN A 52 5.61 -2.10 -12.56
CA ASN A 52 5.73 -3.41 -13.24
C ASN A 52 4.59 -4.39 -12.93
N VAL A 53 3.78 -4.14 -11.90
CA VAL A 53 2.67 -5.02 -11.51
C VAL A 53 1.34 -4.33 -11.80
N LYS A 54 0.66 -4.80 -12.84
CA LYS A 54 -0.62 -4.24 -13.26
C LYS A 54 -1.67 -4.36 -12.15
N GLY A 55 -2.37 -3.27 -11.90
CA GLY A 55 -3.39 -3.19 -10.86
C GLY A 55 -2.84 -2.83 -9.47
N MET A 56 -1.53 -2.60 -9.32
CA MET A 56 -0.96 -2.01 -8.11
C MET A 56 -0.80 -0.51 -8.26
N GLY A 57 -1.55 0.26 -7.45
CA GLY A 57 -1.25 1.65 -7.17
C GLY A 57 -0.32 1.78 -5.97
N TYR A 58 -0.01 3.03 -5.59
CA TYR A 58 0.85 3.30 -4.42
C TYR A 58 0.32 2.71 -3.13
N LYS A 59 -1.00 2.78 -2.89
CA LYS A 59 -1.64 2.18 -1.72
C LYS A 59 -1.51 0.66 -1.73
N GLU A 60 -1.85 0.00 -2.84
CA GLU A 60 -1.77 -1.45 -2.96
C GLU A 60 -0.32 -1.96 -2.82
N ALA A 61 0.65 -1.25 -3.40
CA ALA A 61 2.07 -1.58 -3.28
C ALA A 61 2.62 -1.35 -1.86
N SER A 62 2.31 -0.21 -1.22
CA SER A 62 2.64 0.03 0.19
C SER A 62 2.04 -1.04 1.10
N HIS A 63 0.76 -1.38 0.90
CA HIS A 63 0.04 -2.37 1.70
C HIS A 63 0.64 -3.75 1.55
N PHE A 64 0.95 -4.17 0.32
CA PHE A 64 1.65 -5.43 0.07
C PHE A 64 3.00 -5.50 0.79
N LEU A 65 3.84 -4.46 0.65
CA LEU A 65 5.16 -4.42 1.28
C LEU A 65 5.07 -4.43 2.81
N ARG A 66 4.10 -3.71 3.39
CA ARG A 66 3.82 -3.74 4.83
C ARG A 66 3.45 -5.16 5.28
N ASN A 67 2.56 -5.83 4.56
CA ASN A 67 2.07 -7.15 4.93
C ASN A 67 3.14 -8.26 4.86
N ILE A 68 4.26 -8.03 4.15
CA ILE A 68 5.42 -8.94 4.14
C ILE A 68 6.59 -8.45 5.00
N GLY A 69 6.39 -7.41 5.81
CA GLY A 69 7.42 -6.87 6.71
C GLY A 69 8.48 -5.97 6.05
N PHE A 70 8.26 -5.54 4.80
CA PHE A 70 9.20 -4.69 4.04
C PHE A 70 8.67 -3.26 3.85
N GLY A 71 7.74 -2.81 4.69
CA GLY A 71 6.98 -1.57 4.50
C GLY A 71 6.83 -0.69 5.72
N GLU A 72 7.66 -0.85 6.76
CA GLU A 72 7.55 -0.09 8.03
C GLU A 72 7.62 1.43 7.82
N ASP A 73 8.36 1.85 6.79
CA ASP A 73 8.55 3.22 6.39
C ASP A 73 7.58 3.72 5.32
N LEU A 74 6.54 2.97 4.96
CA LEU A 74 5.58 3.35 3.91
C LEU A 74 4.23 3.66 4.55
N ALA A 75 3.56 4.72 4.08
CA ALA A 75 2.19 4.98 4.47
C ALA A 75 1.22 4.20 3.57
N ILE A 76 0.09 3.77 4.12
CA ILE A 76 -1.01 3.17 3.35
C ILE A 76 -2.15 4.18 3.26
N LEU A 77 -2.05 5.14 2.34
CA LEU A 77 -3.06 6.20 2.21
C LEU A 77 -4.36 5.69 1.57
N ASP A 78 -5.33 5.31 2.40
CA ASP A 78 -6.70 4.99 2.01
C ASP A 78 -7.71 6.06 2.49
N ARG A 79 -8.99 5.83 2.24
CA ARG A 79 -10.08 6.77 2.61
C ARG A 79 -10.16 7.06 4.12
N HIS A 80 -9.91 6.08 4.96
CA HIS A 80 -9.99 6.17 6.42
C HIS A 80 -8.75 6.87 6.98
N ILE A 81 -7.56 6.54 6.46
CA ILE A 81 -6.33 7.24 6.79
C ILE A 81 -6.42 8.73 6.41
N LEU A 82 -6.84 9.03 5.18
CA LEU A 82 -7.00 10.42 4.74
C LEU A 82 -8.01 11.20 5.59
N LYS A 83 -9.12 10.56 5.99
CA LYS A 83 -10.11 11.17 6.88
C LYS A 83 -9.52 11.48 8.25
N ASN A 84 -8.77 10.55 8.85
CA ASN A 84 -8.09 10.79 10.12
C ASN A 84 -7.00 11.87 10.02
N LEU A 85 -6.21 11.87 8.96
CA LEU A 85 -5.20 12.91 8.74
C LEU A 85 -5.83 14.30 8.62
N ARG A 86 -7.00 14.42 8.00
CA ARG A 86 -7.76 15.68 7.97
C ARG A 86 -8.28 16.07 9.35
N LEU A 87 -8.88 15.14 10.08
CA LEU A 87 -9.38 15.38 11.43
C LEU A 87 -8.28 15.83 12.41
N LEU A 88 -7.06 15.33 12.21
CA LEU A 88 -5.89 15.67 13.02
C LEU A 88 -5.15 16.92 12.51
N GLY A 89 -5.65 17.59 11.47
CA GLY A 89 -5.04 18.79 10.89
C GLY A 89 -3.70 18.53 10.17
N VAL A 90 -3.36 17.28 9.85
CA VAL A 90 -2.15 16.93 9.09
C VAL A 90 -2.29 17.33 7.62
N ILE A 91 -3.50 17.24 7.08
CA ILE A 91 -3.88 17.75 5.76
C ILE A 91 -5.12 18.64 5.89
N GLU A 92 -5.21 19.67 5.05
CA GLU A 92 -6.37 20.59 5.04
C GLU A 92 -7.61 19.91 4.45
N ASP A 93 -7.43 19.24 3.31
CA ASP A 93 -8.51 18.58 2.57
C ASP A 93 -8.11 17.22 2.01
N ILE A 94 -9.12 16.35 1.86
CA ILE A 94 -8.99 15.04 1.22
C ILE A 94 -8.99 15.25 -0.30
N PRO A 95 -7.90 14.88 -1.01
CA PRO A 95 -7.85 15.06 -2.46
C PRO A 95 -8.85 14.13 -3.15
N LYS A 96 -9.54 14.63 -4.19
CA LYS A 96 -10.44 13.82 -5.03
C LYS A 96 -9.69 12.71 -5.77
N THR A 97 -8.44 12.97 -6.17
CA THR A 97 -7.56 12.02 -6.85
C THR A 97 -6.18 12.00 -6.19
N LEU A 98 -5.63 10.80 -6.00
CA LEU A 98 -4.29 10.61 -5.47
C LEU A 98 -3.30 10.38 -6.61
N THR A 99 -2.76 11.47 -7.16
CA THR A 99 -1.61 11.38 -8.06
C THR A 99 -0.35 10.96 -7.30
N LYS A 100 0.67 10.46 -8.00
CA LYS A 100 1.98 10.14 -7.39
C LYS A 100 2.51 11.28 -6.53
N LYS A 101 2.52 12.51 -7.07
CA LYS A 101 3.00 13.70 -6.36
C LYS A 101 2.21 13.92 -5.06
N ARG A 102 0.87 13.88 -5.15
CA ARG A 102 0.01 14.08 -3.98
C ARG A 102 0.16 12.98 -2.93
N TYR A 103 0.33 11.74 -3.37
CA TYR A 103 0.59 10.60 -2.49
C TYR A 103 1.87 10.82 -1.68
N MET A 104 2.97 11.20 -2.35
CA MET A 104 4.25 11.47 -1.69
C MET A 104 4.20 12.68 -0.75
N GLU A 105 3.49 13.74 -1.14
CA GLU A 105 3.26 14.91 -0.27
C GLU A 105 2.57 14.52 1.03
N ILE A 106 1.46 13.79 0.94
CA ILE A 106 0.66 13.37 2.10
C ILE A 106 1.43 12.37 2.95
N GLU A 107 2.12 11.40 2.34
CA GLU A 107 2.98 10.45 3.06
C GLU A 107 4.07 11.18 3.85
N ASN A 108 4.70 12.20 3.27
CA ASN A 108 5.71 12.98 3.98
C ASN A 108 5.11 13.79 5.14
N LYS A 109 3.90 14.34 4.98
CA LYS A 109 3.18 15.01 6.08
C LYS A 109 2.85 14.03 7.21
N MET A 110 2.34 12.85 6.87
CA MET A 110 2.06 11.77 7.84
C MET A 110 3.34 11.30 8.54
N ARG A 111 4.47 11.17 7.83
CA ARG A 111 5.77 10.82 8.42
C ARG A 111 6.26 11.87 9.41
N LYS A 112 6.12 13.16 9.08
CA LYS A 112 6.45 14.25 10.02
C LYS A 112 5.55 14.20 11.26
N PHE A 113 4.26 13.94 11.07
CA PHE A 113 3.31 13.78 12.17
C PHE A 113 3.66 12.58 13.07
N SER A 114 3.95 11.42 12.49
CA SER A 114 4.44 10.22 13.18
C SER A 114 5.65 10.53 14.08
N ARG A 115 6.66 11.22 13.55
CA ARG A 115 7.83 11.64 14.33
C ARG A 115 7.47 12.59 15.48
N LYS A 116 6.55 13.53 15.25
CA LYS A 116 6.11 14.50 16.26
C LYS A 116 5.43 13.82 17.46
N ILE A 117 4.65 12.76 17.22
CA ILE A 117 3.89 12.07 18.27
C ILE A 117 4.62 10.83 18.83
N GLY A 118 5.78 10.46 18.28
CA GLY A 118 6.55 9.31 18.73
C GLY A 118 5.96 7.94 18.36
N ILE A 119 5.01 7.87 17.43
CA ILE A 119 4.38 6.62 16.98
C ILE A 119 4.94 6.23 15.60
N PRO A 120 5.46 5.00 15.41
CA PRO A 120 5.92 4.54 14.10
C PRO A 120 4.88 4.69 12.99
N LEU A 121 5.32 5.02 11.79
CA LEU A 121 4.42 5.26 10.65
C LEU A 121 3.53 4.05 10.36
N SER A 122 4.09 2.85 10.38
CA SER A 122 3.38 1.57 10.21
C SER A 122 2.31 1.30 11.27
N HIS A 123 2.46 1.86 12.48
CA HIS A 123 1.51 1.71 13.56
C HIS A 123 0.33 2.68 13.41
N LEU A 124 0.55 3.85 12.80
CA LEU A 124 -0.54 4.81 12.55
C LEU A 124 -1.61 4.23 11.63
N ASP A 125 -1.23 3.43 10.63
CA ASP A 125 -2.18 2.77 9.74
C ASP A 125 -3.12 1.85 10.53
N LEU A 126 -2.57 1.03 11.44
CA LEU A 126 -3.33 0.15 12.32
C LEU A 126 -4.21 0.92 13.31
N LEU A 127 -3.67 1.98 13.91
CA LEU A 127 -4.37 2.83 14.88
C LEU A 127 -5.61 3.49 14.26
N PHE A 128 -5.43 4.12 13.10
CA PHE A 128 -6.53 4.82 12.41
C PHE A 128 -7.56 3.85 11.87
N TRP A 129 -7.15 2.64 11.44
CA TRP A 129 -8.08 1.60 11.05
C TRP A 129 -8.93 1.09 12.22
N SER A 130 -8.29 0.80 13.36
CA SER A 130 -8.97 0.37 14.57
C SER A 130 -9.94 1.42 15.09
N LYS A 131 -9.56 2.70 15.05
CA LYS A 131 -10.43 3.82 15.42
C LYS A 131 -11.70 3.91 14.56
N GLU A 132 -11.63 3.57 13.27
CA GLU A 132 -12.81 3.66 12.39
C GLU A 132 -13.68 2.40 12.38
N THR A 133 -13.10 1.22 12.58
CA THR A 133 -13.82 -0.06 12.42
C THR A 133 -14.10 -0.78 13.74
N GLY A 134 -13.43 -0.41 14.82
CA GLY A 134 -13.44 -1.17 16.08
C GLY A 134 -12.63 -2.47 16.01
N GLU A 135 -12.05 -2.80 14.86
CA GLU A 135 -11.31 -4.04 14.61
C GLU A 135 -9.89 -3.75 14.11
N ILE A 136 -8.95 -4.67 14.39
CA ILE A 136 -7.60 -4.62 13.82
C ILE A 136 -7.57 -5.57 12.62
N PHE A 137 -7.48 -5.02 11.40
CA PHE A 137 -7.42 -5.80 10.16
C PHE A 137 -6.06 -5.66 9.46
N LYS A 138 -5.68 -6.65 8.64
CA LYS A 138 -4.39 -6.68 7.92
C LYS A 138 -4.53 -6.75 6.42
#